data_AF-A0A1Q5BIR8-F1
#
_entry.id   AF-A0A1Q5BIR8-F1
#
_cell.length_a   1.000
_cell.length_b   1.000
_cell.length_c   1.000
_cell.angle_alpha   90.00
_cell.angle_beta   90.00
_cell.angle_gamma   90.00
#
_symmetry.space_group_name_H-M   'P 1'
#
loop_
_entity.id
_entity.type
_entity.pdbx_description
1 polymer ?
#
loop_
_entity_poly.entity_id
_entity_poly.type
_entity_poly.pdbx_seq_one_letter_code
_entity_poly.pdbx_strand_id
1 'polypeptide(L)'
;MSGAVQAGYAPPTRPDQPAPGRRRLRWLVAAAVAWAVLLAGLTWWSVRHDPPTVKEQRSLGQAIPVVAGAVGRLVAAVDGEAWELTPAQVRRGCRVTPLADGTALTQGLDVLVAAGGEQALLERVAQRLPADWRAGVHVESGRPRLRADAGEFVAVDGRVVADGRVRLSAGTGCRPADTEYAELLPGQAVGPELAAALRALGRAEPPVPEVVVVPCPAGKAAQTISVVAGATPASLAPLRPLGAAVVDRPDGYAYRTGRVVVLADTTGDQLRLAASTGCAG
;
A
#
# COMPACT_ATOMS: atom_id res chain seq x y z
N MET A 1 96.46 28.40 -18.58
CA MET A 1 95.48 29.27 -19.26
C MET A 1 94.34 28.37 -19.73
N SER A 2 93.31 28.21 -18.90
CA SER A 2 91.97 28.82 -19.07
C SER A 2 91.02 27.89 -19.84
N GLY A 3 90.43 26.93 -19.12
CA GLY A 3 89.26 26.19 -19.59
C GLY A 3 88.00 26.98 -19.28
N ALA A 4 87.26 27.37 -20.32
CA ALA A 4 86.04 28.14 -20.21
C ALA A 4 84.91 27.31 -19.57
N VAL A 5 84.26 27.90 -18.57
CA VAL A 5 83.07 27.34 -17.91
C VAL A 5 81.85 27.58 -18.81
N GLN A 6 81.14 26.51 -19.13
CA GLN A 6 79.91 26.53 -19.92
C GLN A 6 78.75 26.99 -19.04
N ALA A 7 78.23 28.20 -19.28
CA ALA A 7 77.08 28.74 -18.56
C ALA A 7 75.79 28.03 -19.02
N GLY A 8 75.04 27.49 -18.05
CA GLY A 8 73.75 26.85 -18.27
C GLY A 8 72.71 27.82 -18.82
N TYR A 9 71.92 27.34 -19.77
CA TYR A 9 70.83 28.07 -20.40
C TYR A 9 69.67 28.23 -19.41
N ALA A 10 69.34 29.46 -19.03
CA ALA A 10 68.11 29.75 -18.27
C ALA A 10 66.91 29.78 -19.24
N PRO A 11 65.78 29.12 -18.94
CA PRO A 11 64.59 29.21 -19.79
C PRO A 11 64.05 30.65 -19.79
N PRO A 12 63.54 31.15 -20.94
CA PRO A 12 63.04 32.51 -21.02
C PRO A 12 61.81 32.68 -20.12
N THR A 13 61.91 33.60 -19.16
CA THR A 13 60.76 34.14 -18.44
C THR A 13 59.88 34.90 -19.43
N ARG A 14 58.67 34.41 -19.67
CA ARG A 14 57.67 35.10 -20.50
C ARG A 14 57.27 36.41 -19.80
N PRO A 15 57.52 37.60 -20.38
CA PRO A 15 56.95 38.83 -19.86
C PRO A 15 55.48 38.92 -20.29
N ASP A 16 54.69 39.56 -19.45
CA ASP A 16 53.32 40.03 -19.71
C ASP A 16 52.20 38.97 -19.71
N GLN A 17 51.84 38.52 -18.51
CA GLN A 17 50.45 38.17 -18.22
C GLN A 17 49.81 39.33 -17.44
N PRO A 18 48.88 40.11 -18.04
CA PRO A 18 48.25 41.21 -17.32
C PRO A 18 47.48 40.66 -16.12
N ALA A 19 47.78 41.16 -14.93
CA ALA A 19 47.05 40.81 -13.72
C ALA A 19 45.55 41.07 -13.95
N PRO A 20 44.66 40.08 -13.73
CA PRO A 20 43.24 40.26 -13.99
C PRO A 20 42.72 41.43 -13.13
N GLY A 21 42.27 42.50 -13.78
CA GLY A 21 41.80 43.69 -13.08
C GLY A 21 40.69 43.35 -12.08
N ARG A 22 40.77 43.90 -10.86
CA ARG A 22 39.81 43.67 -9.74
C ARG A 22 38.34 43.73 -10.17
N ARG A 23 38.00 44.55 -11.17
CA ARG A 23 36.64 44.67 -11.72
C ARG A 23 36.17 43.41 -12.48
N ARG A 24 37.06 42.77 -13.25
CA ARG A 24 36.75 41.48 -13.91
C ARG A 24 36.55 40.37 -12.88
N LEU A 25 37.37 40.35 -11.83
CA LEU A 25 37.20 39.39 -10.73
C LEU A 25 35.86 39.57 -10.02
N ARG A 26 35.44 40.81 -9.72
CA ARG A 26 34.13 41.10 -9.11
C ARG A 26 32.96 40.65 -9.99
N TRP A 27 33.05 40.83 -11.30
CA TRP A 27 32.02 40.36 -12.24
C TRP A 27 31.94 38.85 -12.30
N LEU A 28 33.08 38.14 -12.31
CA LEU A 28 33.10 36.68 -12.26
C LEU A 28 32.49 36.15 -10.95
N VAL A 29 32.80 36.79 -9.82
CA VAL A 29 32.20 36.44 -8.53
C VAL A 29 30.68 36.67 -8.55
N ALA A 30 30.22 37.83 -9.05
CA ALA A 30 28.79 38.11 -9.15
C ALA A 30 28.06 37.10 -10.05
N ALA A 31 28.65 36.76 -11.20
CA ALA A 31 28.11 35.74 -12.09
C ALA A 31 28.06 34.35 -11.43
N ALA A 32 29.11 33.96 -10.71
CA ALA A 32 29.15 32.69 -9.98
C ALA A 32 28.10 32.63 -8.85
N VAL A 33 27.91 33.72 -8.10
CA VAL A 33 26.88 33.81 -7.06
C VAL A 33 25.48 33.75 -7.67
N ALA A 34 25.22 34.51 -8.74
CA ALA A 34 23.94 34.47 -9.44
C ALA A 34 23.64 33.06 -9.97
N TRP A 35 24.65 32.39 -10.53
CA TRP A 35 24.54 31.01 -11.00
C TRP A 35 24.28 30.01 -9.86
N ALA A 36 24.98 30.15 -8.73
CA ALA A 36 24.75 29.31 -7.56
C ALA A 36 23.32 29.48 -6.99
N VAL A 37 22.82 30.72 -6.93
CA VAL A 37 21.45 31.02 -6.50
C VAL A 37 20.43 30.43 -7.49
N LEU A 38 20.67 30.56 -8.80
CA LEU A 38 19.83 29.96 -9.82
C LEU A 38 19.76 28.43 -9.66
N LEU A 39 20.92 27.76 -9.53
CA LEU A 39 20.98 26.31 -9.34
C LEU A 39 20.30 25.87 -8.05
N ALA A 40 20.51 26.59 -6.94
CA ALA A 40 19.83 26.32 -5.68
C ALA A 40 18.31 26.46 -5.80
N GLY A 41 17.84 27.52 -6.48
CA GLY A 41 16.42 27.75 -6.75
C GLY A 41 15.80 26.66 -7.63
N LEU A 42 16.47 26.27 -8.71
CA LEU A 42 16.03 25.18 -9.59
C LEU A 42 16.03 23.83 -8.86
N THR A 43 17.03 23.56 -8.02
CA THR A 43 17.10 22.34 -7.22
C THR A 43 15.97 22.29 -6.21
N TRP A 44 15.71 23.39 -5.51
CA TRP A 44 14.59 23.50 -4.59
C TRP A 44 13.23 23.32 -5.29
N TRP A 45 13.07 23.91 -6.48
CA TRP A 45 11.87 23.75 -7.29
C TRP A 45 11.67 22.29 -7.70
N SER A 46 12.70 21.66 -8.27
CA SER A 46 12.70 20.27 -8.71
C SER A 46 12.34 19.31 -7.58
N VAL A 47 13.01 19.44 -6.41
CA VAL A 47 12.72 18.61 -5.22
C VAL A 47 11.27 18.76 -4.74
N ARG A 48 10.62 19.90 -4.99
CA ARG A 48 9.24 20.16 -4.56
C ARG A 48 8.18 19.77 -5.57
N HIS A 49 8.48 19.77 -6.87
CA HIS A 49 7.47 19.66 -7.92
C HIS A 49 7.67 18.47 -8.86
N ASP A 50 8.87 17.90 -8.93
CA ASP A 50 9.11 16.74 -9.81
C ASP A 50 8.60 15.46 -9.15
N PRO A 51 7.94 14.57 -9.91
CA PRO A 51 7.48 13.29 -9.38
C PRO A 51 8.69 12.41 -8.99
N PRO A 52 8.57 11.60 -7.94
CA PRO A 52 9.66 10.75 -7.47
C PRO A 52 10.05 9.74 -8.54
N THR A 53 11.34 9.67 -8.89
CA THR A 53 11.84 8.75 -9.92
C THR A 53 12.24 7.39 -9.33
N VAL A 54 12.40 7.31 -8.00
CA VAL A 54 12.76 6.07 -7.29
C VAL A 54 11.97 5.90 -5.99
N LYS A 55 11.84 4.67 -5.50
CA LYS A 55 11.03 4.34 -4.31
C LYS A 55 11.56 5.02 -3.06
N GLU A 56 12.87 5.21 -3.00
CA GLU A 56 13.66 5.75 -1.90
C GLU A 56 13.45 7.26 -1.69
N GLN A 57 12.85 7.95 -2.67
CA GLN A 57 12.50 9.38 -2.58
C GLN A 57 11.11 9.64 -1.99
N ARG A 58 10.33 8.57 -1.73
CA ARG A 58 8.99 8.65 -1.17
C ARG A 58 8.97 8.00 0.21
N SER A 59 8.54 8.77 1.19
CA SER A 59 8.48 8.31 2.56
C SER A 59 7.26 7.42 2.83
N LEU A 60 7.25 6.73 3.96
CA LEU A 60 6.11 5.93 4.38
C LEU A 60 4.84 6.79 4.51
N GLY A 61 4.96 7.97 5.13
CA GLY A 61 3.83 8.89 5.35
C GLY A 61 3.11 9.28 4.06
N GLN A 62 3.88 9.51 3.00
CA GLN A 62 3.35 9.86 1.68
C GLN A 62 2.72 8.69 0.93
N ALA A 63 3.06 7.45 1.29
CA ALA A 63 2.56 6.24 0.63
C ALA A 63 1.26 5.70 1.27
N ILE A 64 1.02 5.98 2.55
CA ILE A 64 -0.20 5.58 3.29
C ILE A 64 -1.49 5.91 2.52
N PRO A 65 -1.75 7.18 2.12
CA PRO A 65 -3.01 7.51 1.44
C PRO A 65 -3.15 6.82 0.08
N VAL A 66 -2.03 6.54 -0.60
CA VAL A 66 -2.02 5.81 -1.88
C VAL A 66 -2.41 4.35 -1.66
N VAL A 67 -1.85 3.69 -0.64
CA VAL A 67 -2.24 2.33 -0.25
C VAL A 67 -3.72 2.26 0.12
N ALA A 68 -4.18 3.16 0.99
CA ALA A 68 -5.57 3.18 1.44
C ALA A 68 -6.54 3.39 0.26
N GLY A 69 -6.24 4.34 -0.64
CA GLY A 69 -7.01 4.55 -1.86
C GLY A 69 -6.96 3.37 -2.82
N ALA A 70 -5.82 2.67 -2.89
CA ALA A 70 -5.69 1.47 -3.71
C ALA A 70 -6.55 0.31 -3.18
N VAL A 71 -6.58 0.11 -1.86
CA VAL A 71 -7.48 -0.85 -1.21
C VAL A 71 -8.94 -0.48 -1.45
N GLY A 72 -9.30 0.82 -1.38
CA GLY A 72 -10.63 1.28 -1.75
C GLY A 72 -11.05 0.95 -3.18
N ARG A 73 -10.12 1.03 -4.15
CA ARG A 73 -10.37 0.58 -5.53
C ARG A 73 -10.56 -0.94 -5.61
N LEU A 74 -9.79 -1.71 -4.86
CA LEU A 74 -9.95 -3.17 -4.78
C LEU A 74 -11.31 -3.55 -4.20
N VAL A 75 -11.76 -2.87 -3.14
CA VAL A 75 -13.11 -3.06 -2.56
C VAL A 75 -14.19 -2.80 -3.61
N ALA A 76 -14.06 -1.71 -4.38
CA ALA A 76 -14.99 -1.44 -5.48
C ALA A 76 -14.94 -2.51 -6.58
N ALA A 77 -13.76 -3.08 -6.86
CA ALA A 77 -13.59 -4.12 -7.87
C ALA A 77 -14.19 -5.48 -7.47
N VAL A 78 -14.27 -5.78 -6.17
CA VAL A 78 -14.90 -7.01 -5.64
C VAL A 78 -16.37 -6.83 -5.28
N ASP A 79 -17.03 -5.79 -5.79
CA ASP A 79 -18.45 -5.59 -5.55
C ASP A 79 -19.27 -6.84 -5.94
N GLY A 80 -20.24 -7.17 -5.10
CA GLY A 80 -21.01 -8.42 -5.17
C GLY A 80 -20.43 -9.59 -4.37
N GLU A 81 -19.11 -9.66 -4.16
CA GLU A 81 -18.44 -10.79 -3.49
C GLU A 81 -18.49 -10.69 -1.95
N ALA A 82 -18.15 -11.78 -1.27
CA ALA A 82 -17.96 -11.80 0.18
C ALA A 82 -16.52 -11.47 0.54
N TRP A 83 -16.29 -10.43 1.37
CA TRP A 83 -14.95 -9.98 1.71
C TRP A 83 -14.86 -9.36 3.10
N GLU A 84 -13.64 -9.34 3.65
CA GLU A 84 -13.27 -8.61 4.85
C GLU A 84 -11.98 -7.80 4.63
N LEU A 85 -11.93 -6.55 5.09
CA LEU A 85 -10.69 -5.79 5.11
C LEU A 85 -9.71 -6.40 6.11
N THR A 86 -8.45 -6.46 5.74
CA THR A 86 -7.37 -6.86 6.64
C THR A 86 -6.74 -5.61 7.27
N PRO A 87 -6.38 -5.66 8.56
CA PRO A 87 -5.65 -4.58 9.23
C PRO A 87 -4.35 -4.21 8.49
N ALA A 88 -3.90 -2.97 8.64
CA ALA A 88 -2.63 -2.54 8.10
C ALA A 88 -1.47 -3.28 8.77
N GLN A 89 -0.60 -3.90 7.97
CA GLN A 89 0.59 -4.57 8.45
C GLN A 89 1.82 -3.71 8.21
N VAL A 90 2.48 -3.33 9.31
CA VAL A 90 3.69 -2.50 9.29
C VAL A 90 4.90 -3.36 9.62
N ARG A 91 5.77 -3.59 8.63
CA ARG A 91 7.02 -4.33 8.81
C ARG A 91 8.20 -3.36 8.86
N ARG A 92 8.75 -3.17 10.06
CA ARG A 92 9.95 -2.35 10.32
C ARG A 92 11.24 -3.14 10.06
N GLY A 93 12.34 -2.42 9.86
CA GLY A 93 13.69 -3.01 9.72
C GLY A 93 13.94 -3.67 8.36
N CYS A 94 13.16 -3.33 7.34
CA CYS A 94 13.55 -3.65 5.96
C CYS A 94 14.67 -2.69 5.53
N ARG A 95 15.52 -3.09 4.58
CA ARG A 95 16.62 -2.21 4.11
C ARG A 95 16.19 -1.41 2.89
N VAL A 96 16.29 -0.09 2.98
CA VAL A 96 16.13 0.84 1.85
C VAL A 96 17.47 0.99 1.14
N THR A 97 18.54 1.16 1.92
CA THR A 97 19.93 1.10 1.46
C THR A 97 20.75 0.26 2.45
N PRO A 98 22.00 -0.12 2.12
CA PRO A 98 22.87 -0.81 3.08
C PRO A 98 23.10 -0.07 4.40
N LEU A 99 22.88 1.25 4.43
CA LEU A 99 23.10 2.13 5.57
C LEU A 99 21.81 2.70 6.18
N ALA A 100 20.64 2.41 5.60
CA ALA A 100 19.37 2.98 6.03
C ALA A 100 18.28 1.91 6.10
N ASP A 101 17.74 1.74 7.31
CA ASP A 101 16.54 0.97 7.55
C ASP A 101 15.30 1.73 7.05
N GLY A 102 14.26 0.96 6.82
CA GLY A 102 12.96 1.46 6.42
C GLY A 102 11.83 0.62 6.98
N THR A 103 10.65 0.98 6.51
CA THR A 103 9.39 0.36 6.89
C THR A 103 8.60 0.05 5.64
N ALA A 104 7.92 -1.09 5.64
CA ALA A 104 6.98 -1.48 4.60
C ALA A 104 5.57 -1.54 5.19
N LEU A 105 4.60 -0.99 4.48
CA LEU A 105 3.19 -1.07 4.79
C LEU A 105 2.50 -1.95 3.76
N THR A 106 1.65 -2.86 4.23
CA THR A 106 0.73 -3.65 3.41
C THR A 106 -0.66 -3.57 4.01
N GLN A 107 -1.68 -3.31 3.21
CA GLN A 107 -3.08 -3.38 3.61
C GLN A 107 -3.88 -4.06 2.50
N GLY A 108 -5.00 -4.67 2.81
CA GLY A 108 -5.73 -5.46 1.83
C GLY A 108 -7.11 -5.89 2.29
N LEU A 109 -7.60 -6.92 1.61
CA LEU A 109 -8.84 -7.61 1.91
C LEU A 109 -8.70 -9.10 1.58
N ASP A 110 -9.40 -9.92 2.33
CA ASP A 110 -9.61 -11.33 2.01
C ASP A 110 -11.00 -11.49 1.40
N VAL A 111 -11.07 -12.19 0.27
CA VAL A 111 -12.29 -12.44 -0.50
C VAL A 111 -12.58 -13.94 -0.45
N LEU A 112 -13.81 -14.27 -0.09
CA LEU A 112 -14.34 -15.61 -0.09
C LEU A 112 -15.19 -15.85 -1.35
N VAL A 113 -14.90 -16.93 -2.05
CA VAL A 113 -15.61 -17.40 -3.24
C VAL A 113 -15.85 -18.90 -3.16
N ALA A 114 -16.68 -19.44 -4.06
CA ALA A 114 -16.76 -20.88 -4.25
C ALA A 114 -15.38 -21.45 -4.66
N ALA A 115 -15.04 -22.63 -4.16
CA ALA A 115 -13.79 -23.31 -4.52
C ALA A 115 -13.71 -23.53 -6.04
N GLY A 116 -12.55 -23.23 -6.64
CA GLY A 116 -12.35 -23.22 -8.09
C GLY A 116 -12.76 -21.91 -8.78
N GLY A 117 -13.36 -20.96 -8.06
CA GLY A 117 -13.75 -19.65 -8.57
C GLY A 117 -12.66 -18.57 -8.47
N GLU A 118 -11.49 -18.90 -7.94
CA GLU A 118 -10.45 -17.94 -7.56
C GLU A 118 -9.81 -17.27 -8.77
N GLN A 119 -9.53 -18.03 -9.83
CA GLN A 119 -8.99 -17.46 -11.08
C GLN A 119 -10.00 -16.49 -11.71
N ALA A 120 -11.27 -16.91 -11.79
CA ALA A 120 -12.33 -16.08 -12.36
C ALA A 120 -12.54 -14.79 -11.56
N LEU A 121 -12.40 -14.84 -10.22
CA LEU A 121 -12.40 -13.65 -9.37
C LEU A 121 -11.24 -12.72 -9.74
N LEU A 122 -10.00 -13.24 -9.78
CA LEU A 122 -8.82 -12.44 -10.09
C LEU A 122 -8.93 -11.77 -11.47
N GLU A 123 -9.44 -12.48 -12.48
CA GLU A 123 -9.66 -11.93 -13.82
C GLU A 123 -10.72 -10.81 -13.83
N ARG A 124 -11.84 -11.00 -13.12
CA ARG A 124 -12.86 -9.94 -12.96
C ARG A 124 -12.31 -8.71 -12.25
N VAL A 125 -11.52 -8.91 -11.20
CA VAL A 125 -10.87 -7.82 -10.47
C VAL A 125 -9.93 -7.07 -11.41
N ALA A 126 -9.05 -7.77 -12.15
CA ALA A 126 -8.14 -7.14 -13.10
C ALA A 126 -8.86 -6.29 -14.16
N GLN A 127 -10.02 -6.75 -14.65
CA GLN A 127 -10.83 -6.01 -15.63
C GLN A 127 -11.51 -4.75 -15.07
N ARG A 128 -11.79 -4.72 -13.76
CA ARG A 128 -12.44 -3.58 -13.08
C ARG A 128 -11.45 -2.57 -12.52
N LEU A 129 -10.18 -2.95 -12.39
CA LEU A 129 -9.13 -2.05 -11.95
C LEU A 129 -8.82 -0.99 -13.03
N PRO A 130 -8.26 0.16 -12.63
CA PRO A 130 -7.93 1.23 -13.57
C PRO A 130 -6.96 0.76 -14.66
N ALA A 131 -7.21 1.18 -15.90
CA ALA A 131 -6.40 0.75 -17.05
C ALA A 131 -4.92 1.16 -16.92
N ASP A 132 -4.65 2.31 -16.30
CA ASP A 132 -3.31 2.82 -16.02
C ASP A 132 -2.53 1.95 -15.04
N TRP A 133 -3.22 1.13 -14.22
CA TRP A 133 -2.56 0.20 -13.30
C TRP A 133 -2.00 -1.05 -13.98
N ARG A 134 -2.38 -1.30 -15.24
CA ARG A 134 -1.93 -2.44 -16.04
C ARG A 134 -2.11 -3.77 -15.31
N ALA A 135 -3.27 -3.93 -14.66
CA ALA A 135 -3.59 -5.12 -13.91
C ALA A 135 -3.63 -6.36 -14.82
N GLY A 136 -3.00 -7.45 -14.38
CA GLY A 136 -2.96 -8.70 -15.12
C GLY A 136 -2.89 -9.92 -14.22
N VAL A 137 -3.50 -11.01 -14.67
CA VAL A 137 -3.46 -12.32 -14.02
C VAL A 137 -2.46 -13.21 -14.75
N HIS A 138 -1.57 -13.84 -14.01
CA HIS A 138 -0.59 -14.79 -14.51
C HIS A 138 -0.54 -16.01 -13.58
N VAL A 139 -0.02 -17.12 -14.09
CA VAL A 139 0.21 -18.31 -13.27
C VAL A 139 1.62 -18.24 -12.68
N GLU A 140 1.73 -18.32 -11.36
CA GLU A 140 2.99 -18.40 -10.64
C GLU A 140 2.99 -19.65 -9.76
N SER A 141 3.98 -20.52 -9.95
CA SER A 141 4.08 -21.80 -9.23
C SER A 141 2.79 -22.65 -9.32
N GLY A 142 2.12 -22.63 -10.47
CA GLY A 142 0.88 -23.37 -10.71
C GLY A 142 -0.38 -22.75 -10.11
N ARG A 143 -0.31 -21.55 -9.51
CA ARG A 143 -1.47 -20.85 -8.94
C ARG A 143 -1.70 -19.50 -9.65
N PRO A 144 -2.96 -19.08 -9.86
CA PRO A 144 -3.25 -17.79 -10.45
C PRO A 144 -2.88 -16.66 -9.48
N ARG A 145 -2.28 -15.60 -10.03
CA ARG A 145 -1.83 -14.42 -9.30
C ARG A 145 -2.12 -13.16 -10.09
N LEU A 146 -2.70 -12.16 -9.43
CA LEU A 146 -2.91 -10.83 -9.96
C LEU A 146 -1.75 -9.93 -9.55
N ARG A 147 -1.25 -9.13 -10.49
CA ARG A 147 -0.36 -7.99 -10.20
C ARG A 147 -0.85 -6.75 -10.92
N ALA A 148 -0.71 -5.61 -10.25
CA ALA A 148 -0.93 -4.29 -10.84
C ALA A 148 -0.02 -3.25 -10.15
N ASP A 149 0.15 -2.09 -10.77
CA ASP A 149 0.89 -0.96 -10.21
C ASP A 149 -0.10 0.17 -9.94
N ALA A 150 -0.35 0.51 -8.67
CA ALA A 150 -1.26 1.59 -8.32
C ALA A 150 -0.66 3.00 -8.49
N GLY A 151 0.54 3.08 -9.07
CA GLY A 151 1.32 4.31 -9.14
C GLY A 151 2.04 4.59 -7.82
N GLU A 152 2.91 5.60 -7.82
CA GLU A 152 3.69 6.00 -6.63
C GLU A 152 4.47 4.83 -5.98
N PHE A 153 4.82 3.85 -6.81
CA PHE A 153 5.47 2.60 -6.45
C PHE A 153 4.71 1.76 -5.39
N VAL A 154 3.39 1.82 -5.41
CA VAL A 154 2.50 0.95 -4.63
C VAL A 154 2.13 -0.25 -5.50
N ALA A 155 2.58 -1.43 -5.09
CA ALA A 155 2.26 -2.67 -5.79
C ALA A 155 0.93 -3.22 -5.31
N VAL A 156 0.09 -3.69 -6.23
CA VAL A 156 -1.11 -4.45 -5.95
C VAL A 156 -0.86 -5.91 -6.28
N ASP A 157 -1.20 -6.80 -5.35
CA ASP A 157 -1.03 -8.23 -5.45
C ASP A 157 -2.35 -8.94 -5.11
N GLY A 158 -2.70 -9.95 -5.88
CA GLY A 158 -3.81 -10.84 -5.58
C GLY A 158 -3.36 -12.30 -5.67
N ARG A 159 -3.59 -13.09 -4.62
CA ARG A 159 -3.12 -14.48 -4.55
C ARG A 159 -4.14 -15.39 -3.88
N VAL A 160 -4.17 -16.65 -4.33
CA VAL A 160 -4.95 -17.71 -3.68
C VAL A 160 -4.22 -18.18 -2.43
N VAL A 161 -4.82 -17.95 -1.26
CA VAL A 161 -4.23 -18.35 0.04
C VAL A 161 -4.75 -19.70 0.53
N ALA A 162 -5.97 -20.05 0.16
CA ALA A 162 -6.60 -21.35 0.38
C ALA A 162 -7.68 -21.56 -0.70
N ASP A 163 -8.19 -22.78 -0.80
CA ASP A 163 -9.31 -23.06 -1.71
C ASP A 163 -10.51 -22.16 -1.35
N GLY A 164 -11.07 -21.50 -2.36
CA GLY A 164 -12.11 -20.49 -2.28
C GLY A 164 -11.71 -19.19 -1.58
N ARG A 165 -10.42 -18.95 -1.32
CA ARG A 165 -9.96 -17.74 -0.62
C ARG A 165 -8.83 -17.03 -1.35
N VAL A 166 -9.10 -15.77 -1.68
CA VAL A 166 -8.16 -14.88 -2.36
C VAL A 166 -7.83 -13.71 -1.47
N ARG A 167 -6.53 -13.47 -1.26
CA ARG A 167 -6.04 -12.25 -0.61
C ARG A 167 -5.66 -11.24 -1.67
N LEU A 168 -6.27 -10.06 -1.60
CA LEU A 168 -5.91 -8.89 -2.40
C LEU A 168 -5.23 -7.88 -1.48
N SER A 169 -4.10 -7.31 -1.90
CA SER A 169 -3.36 -6.37 -1.07
C SER A 169 -2.68 -5.29 -1.90
N ALA A 170 -2.49 -4.13 -1.29
CA ALA A 170 -1.66 -3.05 -1.78
C ALA A 170 -0.49 -2.85 -0.80
N GLY A 171 0.72 -2.68 -1.32
CA GLY A 171 1.92 -2.58 -0.50
C GLY A 171 2.94 -1.58 -1.02
N THR A 172 3.61 -0.89 -0.11
CA THR A 172 4.58 0.16 -0.44
C THR A 172 5.94 -0.35 -0.86
N GLY A 173 6.27 -1.61 -0.56
CA GLY A 173 7.66 -2.06 -0.46
C GLY A 173 8.39 -1.36 0.70
N CYS A 174 9.71 -1.49 0.77
CA CYS A 174 10.50 -0.83 1.81
C CYS A 174 10.67 0.67 1.51
N ARG A 175 10.39 1.54 2.49
CA ARG A 175 10.48 3.00 2.36
C ARG A 175 11.16 3.65 3.57
N PRO A 176 11.77 4.83 3.43
CA PRO A 176 12.21 5.63 4.57
C PRO A 176 11.06 5.87 5.56
N ALA A 177 11.31 5.62 6.85
CA ALA A 177 10.35 5.86 7.92
C ALA A 177 10.47 7.32 8.39
N ASP A 178 9.53 8.16 7.97
CA ASP A 178 9.42 9.58 8.36
C ASP A 178 8.28 9.84 9.36
N THR A 179 7.40 8.87 9.51
CA THR A 179 6.27 8.91 10.44
C THR A 179 6.15 7.57 11.16
N GLU A 180 5.68 7.62 12.39
CA GLU A 180 5.11 6.44 13.02
C GLU A 180 3.71 6.21 12.44
N TYR A 181 3.46 5.00 11.96
CA TYR A 181 2.11 4.57 11.61
C TYR A 181 1.39 4.20 12.91
N ALA A 182 0.52 5.10 13.37
CA ALA A 182 -0.39 4.82 14.48
C ALA A 182 -1.78 4.52 13.90
N GLU A 183 -2.24 3.28 14.05
CA GLU A 183 -3.60 2.89 13.69
C GLU A 183 -4.50 3.27 14.87
N LEU A 184 -5.02 4.50 14.85
CA LEU A 184 -5.96 5.01 15.85
C LEU A 184 -7.30 5.24 15.19
N LEU A 185 -8.10 4.17 15.08
CA LEU A 185 -9.53 4.29 14.83
C LEU A 185 -10.25 4.13 16.18
N PRO A 186 -11.22 5.00 16.53
CA PRO A 186 -12.02 4.81 17.72
C PRO A 186 -12.76 3.47 17.63
N GLY A 187 -12.84 2.74 18.75
CA GLY A 187 -13.63 1.52 18.85
C GLY A 187 -15.08 1.83 18.50
N GLN A 188 -15.57 1.27 17.40
CA GLN A 188 -16.93 1.45 16.94
C GLN A 188 -17.82 0.36 17.52
N ALA A 189 -19.06 0.67 17.90
CA ALA A 189 -19.97 -0.36 18.39
C ALA A 189 -20.25 -1.42 17.31
N VAL A 190 -20.50 -2.65 17.75
CA VAL A 190 -20.92 -3.75 16.87
C VAL A 190 -22.23 -3.35 16.17
N GLY A 191 -22.24 -3.41 14.83
CA GLY A 191 -23.43 -3.12 14.03
C GLY A 191 -24.54 -4.16 14.22
N PRO A 192 -25.80 -3.81 13.91
CA PRO A 192 -26.95 -4.70 14.15
C PRO A 192 -26.87 -6.02 13.39
N GLU A 193 -26.26 -6.05 12.21
CA GLU A 193 -26.06 -7.25 11.39
C GLU A 193 -25.10 -8.23 12.08
N LEU A 194 -23.99 -7.72 12.62
CA LEU A 194 -23.00 -8.53 13.33
C LEU A 194 -23.56 -9.01 14.68
N ALA A 195 -24.32 -8.17 15.39
CA ALA A 195 -25.04 -8.54 16.60
C ALA A 195 -26.08 -9.64 16.34
N ALA A 196 -26.80 -9.58 15.22
CA ALA A 196 -27.75 -10.62 14.81
C ALA A 196 -27.05 -11.95 14.53
N ALA A 197 -25.89 -11.92 13.84
CA ALA A 197 -25.08 -13.10 13.59
C ALA A 197 -24.56 -13.74 14.89
N LEU A 198 -24.03 -12.94 15.81
CA LEU A 198 -23.58 -13.39 17.13
C LEU A 198 -24.73 -14.05 17.91
N ARG A 199 -25.90 -13.42 17.93
CA ARG A 199 -27.10 -13.93 18.60
C ARG A 199 -27.58 -15.26 18.00
N ALA A 200 -27.62 -15.37 16.68
CA ALA A 200 -28.02 -16.61 15.99
C ALA A 200 -27.08 -17.77 16.33
N LEU A 201 -25.79 -17.48 16.55
CA LEU A 201 -24.79 -18.46 16.93
C LEU A 201 -24.70 -18.69 18.45
N GLY A 202 -25.55 -18.04 19.25
CA GLY A 202 -25.52 -18.12 20.71
C GLY A 202 -24.23 -17.56 21.33
N ARG A 203 -23.59 -16.58 20.68
CA ARG A 203 -22.34 -15.95 21.12
C ARG A 203 -22.61 -14.60 21.77
N ALA A 204 -21.83 -14.28 22.80
CA ALA A 204 -21.85 -12.97 23.41
C ALA A 204 -21.11 -11.95 22.52
N GLU A 205 -21.54 -10.69 22.58
CA GLU A 205 -20.82 -9.59 21.95
C GLU A 205 -19.50 -9.33 22.70
N PRO A 206 -18.34 -9.36 22.02
CA PRO A 206 -17.09 -9.04 22.67
C PRO A 206 -17.00 -7.54 22.99
N PRO A 207 -16.20 -7.16 24.00
CA PRO A 207 -16.16 -5.79 24.50
C PRO A 207 -15.51 -4.80 23.51
N VAL A 208 -14.64 -5.26 22.62
CA VAL A 208 -13.93 -4.42 21.65
C VAL A 208 -13.89 -5.11 20.30
N PRO A 209 -14.67 -4.65 19.30
CA PRO A 209 -14.54 -5.10 17.93
C PRO A 209 -13.33 -4.45 17.24
N GLU A 210 -12.78 -5.15 16.26
CA GLU A 210 -11.75 -4.62 15.37
C GLU A 210 -12.40 -3.91 14.19
N VAL A 211 -12.00 -2.68 13.91
CA VAL A 211 -12.60 -1.86 12.85
C VAL A 211 -11.50 -1.44 11.88
N VAL A 212 -11.70 -1.75 10.60
CA VAL A 212 -10.81 -1.34 9.51
C VAL A 212 -11.59 -0.52 8.51
N VAL A 213 -11.06 0.64 8.14
CA VAL A 213 -11.72 1.60 7.23
C VAL A 213 -10.75 2.01 6.12
N VAL A 214 -11.25 2.09 4.89
CA VAL A 214 -10.50 2.61 3.74
C VAL A 214 -11.35 3.60 2.94
N PRO A 215 -10.75 4.66 2.37
CA PRO A 215 -11.47 5.61 1.53
C PRO A 215 -11.85 4.97 0.20
N CYS A 216 -13.06 5.25 -0.28
CA CYS A 216 -13.55 4.78 -1.57
C CYS A 216 -13.28 5.80 -2.68
N PRO A 217 -13.19 5.35 -3.96
CA PRO A 217 -12.94 6.23 -5.10
C PRO A 217 -13.96 7.36 -5.25
N ALA A 218 -15.22 7.13 -4.86
CA ALA A 218 -16.32 8.08 -4.94
C ALA A 218 -16.48 8.98 -3.69
N GLY A 219 -15.49 8.99 -2.78
CA GLY A 219 -15.47 9.87 -1.60
C GLY A 219 -16.18 9.34 -0.35
N LYS A 220 -16.85 8.18 -0.42
CA LYS A 220 -17.34 7.45 0.76
C LYS A 220 -16.22 6.62 1.40
N ALA A 221 -16.53 5.81 2.41
CA ALA A 221 -15.59 4.85 2.99
C ALA A 221 -16.16 3.43 2.92
N ALA A 222 -15.28 2.47 2.69
CA ALA A 222 -15.56 1.07 2.95
C ALA A 222 -15.05 0.71 4.34
N GLN A 223 -15.78 -0.15 5.03
CA GLN A 223 -15.44 -0.55 6.38
C GLN A 223 -15.71 -2.02 6.62
N THR A 224 -14.91 -2.62 7.50
CA THR A 224 -15.15 -3.94 8.08
C THR A 224 -15.10 -3.82 9.59
N ILE A 225 -16.13 -4.34 10.26
CA ILE A 225 -16.15 -4.54 11.71
C ILE A 225 -16.04 -6.04 11.94
N SER A 226 -15.01 -6.49 12.65
CA SER A 226 -14.77 -7.91 12.91
C SER A 226 -14.65 -8.22 14.39
N VAL A 227 -15.02 -9.45 14.74
CA VAL A 227 -15.04 -9.97 16.11
C VAL A 227 -14.59 -11.42 16.13
N VAL A 228 -13.88 -11.77 17.20
CA VAL A 228 -13.61 -13.17 17.57
C VAL A 228 -14.80 -13.68 18.36
N ALA A 229 -15.51 -14.68 17.84
CA ALA A 229 -16.79 -15.18 18.36
C ALA A 229 -16.66 -16.55 19.06
N GLY A 230 -15.47 -16.89 19.56
CA GLY A 230 -15.19 -18.11 20.33
C GLY A 230 -14.46 -19.20 19.53
N ALA A 231 -14.29 -20.37 20.15
CA ALA A 231 -13.53 -21.48 19.55
C ALA A 231 -14.29 -22.19 18.42
N THR A 232 -13.53 -22.76 17.48
CA THR A 232 -14.00 -23.72 16.48
C THR A 232 -13.91 -25.16 17.02
N PRO A 233 -14.67 -26.13 16.44
CA PRO A 233 -15.64 -25.98 15.36
C PRO A 233 -16.94 -25.32 15.82
N ALA A 234 -17.60 -24.58 14.92
CA ALA A 234 -18.91 -23.97 15.16
C ALA A 234 -19.84 -24.29 13.98
N SER A 235 -21.08 -24.64 14.27
CA SER A 235 -22.11 -24.79 13.23
C SER A 235 -22.52 -23.42 12.71
N LEU A 236 -22.42 -23.21 11.39
CA LEU A 236 -22.83 -21.96 10.73
C LEU A 236 -24.29 -21.98 10.22
N ALA A 237 -24.98 -23.12 10.35
CA ALA A 237 -26.37 -23.28 9.90
C ALA A 237 -27.35 -22.22 10.47
N PRO A 238 -27.22 -21.75 11.72
CA PRO A 238 -28.10 -20.71 12.25
C PRO A 238 -28.01 -19.35 11.53
N LEU A 239 -26.98 -19.11 10.71
CA LEU A 239 -26.84 -17.86 9.96
C LEU A 239 -27.72 -17.81 8.71
N ARG A 240 -28.16 -18.96 8.18
CA ARG A 240 -28.91 -19.07 6.91
C ARG A 240 -30.19 -18.23 6.84
N PRO A 241 -30.99 -18.08 7.91
CA PRO A 241 -32.20 -17.27 7.87
C PRO A 241 -31.95 -15.76 7.84
N LEU A 242 -30.70 -15.30 8.05
CA LEU A 242 -30.40 -13.88 8.26
C LEU A 242 -30.23 -13.07 6.97
N GLY A 243 -30.08 -13.72 5.81
CA GLY A 243 -29.97 -13.04 4.53
C GLY A 243 -29.70 -13.97 3.36
N ALA A 244 -29.45 -13.38 2.19
CA ALA A 244 -29.17 -14.14 0.98
C ALA A 244 -27.74 -14.67 1.01
N ALA A 245 -27.56 -15.98 0.85
CA ALA A 245 -26.23 -16.58 0.81
C ALA A 245 -25.41 -16.05 -0.36
N VAL A 246 -24.19 -15.61 -0.08
CA VAL A 246 -23.17 -15.24 -1.06
C VAL A 246 -22.18 -16.40 -1.23
N VAL A 247 -21.81 -17.05 -0.12
CA VAL A 247 -20.96 -18.24 -0.09
C VAL A 247 -21.50 -19.20 0.98
N ASP A 248 -21.62 -20.48 0.64
CA ASP A 248 -21.97 -21.55 1.60
C ASP A 248 -20.95 -22.68 1.49
N ARG A 249 -20.03 -22.77 2.46
CA ARG A 249 -18.97 -23.79 2.55
C ARG A 249 -18.82 -24.27 4.00
N PRO A 250 -18.25 -25.47 4.22
CA PRO A 250 -18.05 -26.01 5.57
C PRO A 250 -17.13 -25.15 6.45
N ASP A 251 -16.12 -24.52 5.84
CA ASP A 251 -15.07 -23.72 6.49
C ASP A 251 -15.35 -22.21 6.46
N GLY A 252 -16.48 -21.79 5.87
CA GLY A 252 -16.89 -20.40 5.86
C GLY A 252 -18.25 -20.17 5.21
N TYR A 253 -19.02 -19.27 5.80
CA TYR A 253 -20.35 -18.89 5.33
C TYR A 253 -20.42 -17.38 5.20
N ALA A 254 -20.97 -16.88 4.10
CA ALA A 254 -21.20 -15.46 3.91
C ALA A 254 -22.62 -15.20 3.41
N TYR A 255 -23.25 -14.18 3.95
CA TYR A 255 -24.58 -13.74 3.51
C TYR A 255 -24.65 -12.22 3.39
N ARG A 256 -25.59 -11.76 2.58
CA ARG A 256 -25.86 -10.34 2.36
C ARG A 256 -27.19 -9.95 3.00
N THR A 257 -27.17 -8.83 3.71
CA THR A 257 -28.36 -8.16 4.22
C THR A 257 -28.28 -6.68 3.87
N GLY A 258 -29.16 -6.24 2.96
CA GLY A 258 -29.07 -4.90 2.36
C GLY A 258 -27.71 -4.65 1.70
N ARG A 259 -26.97 -3.67 2.24
CA ARG A 259 -25.63 -3.26 1.75
C ARG A 259 -24.47 -3.90 2.51
N VAL A 260 -24.76 -4.66 3.57
CA VAL A 260 -23.76 -5.29 4.43
C VAL A 260 -23.58 -6.74 4.01
N VAL A 261 -22.32 -7.17 3.89
CA VAL A 261 -21.97 -8.58 3.79
C VAL A 261 -21.42 -9.04 5.12
N VAL A 262 -22.02 -10.09 5.67
CA VAL A 262 -21.54 -10.74 6.90
C VAL A 262 -20.83 -12.03 6.51
N LEU A 263 -19.57 -12.15 6.92
CA LEU A 263 -18.70 -13.29 6.73
C LEU A 263 -18.48 -14.00 8.07
N ALA A 264 -18.60 -15.31 8.07
CA ALA A 264 -18.23 -16.21 9.15
C ALA A 264 -17.12 -17.14 8.68
N ASP A 265 -16.00 -17.12 9.38
CA ASP A 265 -14.80 -17.87 9.06
C ASP A 265 -14.45 -18.85 10.19
N THR A 266 -14.34 -20.13 9.85
CA THR A 266 -14.00 -21.22 10.79
C THR A 266 -12.67 -21.90 10.45
N THR A 267 -11.87 -21.34 9.54
CA THR A 267 -10.59 -21.95 9.11
C THR A 267 -9.49 -21.95 10.18
N GLY A 268 -9.59 -21.10 11.20
CA GLY A 268 -8.66 -21.05 12.33
C GLY A 268 -9.18 -21.74 13.60
N ASP A 269 -8.43 -21.58 14.69
CA ASP A 269 -8.82 -22.09 16.02
C ASP A 269 -10.00 -21.31 16.64
N GLN A 270 -10.33 -20.17 16.04
CA GLN A 270 -11.39 -19.28 16.49
C GLN A 270 -12.33 -18.93 15.33
N LEU A 271 -13.62 -18.91 15.63
CA LEU A 271 -14.64 -18.41 14.73
C LEU A 271 -14.48 -16.90 14.66
N ARG A 272 -14.22 -16.38 13.46
CA ARG A 272 -14.23 -14.95 13.19
C ARG A 272 -15.52 -14.57 12.48
N LEU A 273 -16.17 -13.51 12.94
CA LEU A 273 -17.29 -12.88 12.24
C LEU A 273 -16.86 -11.49 11.79
N ALA A 274 -17.18 -11.13 10.55
CA ALA A 274 -16.91 -9.82 9.99
C ALA A 274 -18.15 -9.28 9.29
N ALA A 275 -18.46 -7.99 9.48
CA ALA A 275 -19.49 -7.28 8.76
C ALA A 275 -18.84 -6.16 7.93
N SER A 276 -19.01 -6.25 6.61
CA SER A 276 -18.35 -5.38 5.63
C SER A 276 -19.36 -4.54 4.86
N THR A 277 -19.08 -3.23 4.76
CA THR A 277 -19.83 -2.28 3.93
C THR A 277 -18.91 -1.74 2.83
N GLY A 278 -19.32 -1.88 1.57
CA GLY A 278 -18.50 -1.51 0.41
C GLY A 278 -18.69 -0.08 -0.08
N CYS A 279 -18.06 0.24 -1.22
CA CYS A 279 -18.02 1.60 -1.77
C CYS A 279 -19.33 2.12 -2.39
N ALA A 280 -20.28 1.24 -2.70
CA ALA A 280 -21.63 1.62 -3.10
C ALA A 280 -22.53 1.98 -1.89
N GLY A 281 -22.00 1.84 -0.67
CA GLY A 281 -22.65 2.02 0.64
C GLY A 281 -23.31 3.36 0.83
#